data_AF-A0A2D0QAI0-F1
#
_entry.id   AF-A0A2D0QAI0-F1
#
_cell.length_a   1.000
_cell.length_b   1.000
_cell.length_c   1.000
_cell.angle_alpha   90.00
_cell.angle_beta   90.00
_cell.angle_gamma   90.00
#
_symmetry.space_group_name_H-M   'P 1'
#
loop_
_entity.id
_entity.type
_entity.pdbx_description
1 polymer ?
#
loop_
_entity_poly.entity_id
_entity_poly.type
_entity_poly.pdbx_seq_one_letter_code
_entity_poly.pdbx_strand_id
1 'polypeptide(L)'
;MSKQPQQKLNSTEQNGVSVIQSQAHSSVVNSAGATAGLQQVPQLVPVSPGGGGKATSPSKMKKSMLDKDSDEYRQRRERNNLAVKKSRMRSKQKAQDTQQRVNELKEENERLEAKIKLLSKELSVLKDLFLEHAHNLADNVQPATAASVAPGDHCNTNNNSQ
;
A
#
# COMPACT_ATOMS: atom_id res chain seq x y z
N MET A 1 -57.87 -15.22 28.43
CA MET A 1 -56.48 -14.95 28.86
C MET A 1 -55.60 -15.02 27.62
N SER A 2 -55.52 -13.91 26.87
CA SER A 2 -54.36 -13.02 26.73
C SER A 2 -53.12 -13.71 26.14
N LYS A 3 -52.85 -13.49 24.84
CA LYS A 3 -51.57 -13.82 24.18
C LYS A 3 -50.80 -12.51 23.99
N GLN A 4 -49.64 -12.39 24.64
CA GLN A 4 -48.68 -11.31 24.43
C GLN A 4 -48.00 -11.42 23.05
N PRO A 5 -47.68 -10.30 22.39
CA PRO A 5 -46.85 -10.31 21.20
C PRO A 5 -45.36 -10.31 21.59
N GLN A 6 -44.57 -11.18 20.96
CA GLN A 6 -43.12 -11.21 21.17
C GLN A 6 -42.43 -10.02 20.49
N GLN A 7 -41.56 -9.34 21.24
CA GLN A 7 -40.72 -8.24 20.78
C GLN A 7 -39.59 -8.75 19.87
N LYS A 8 -39.39 -8.07 18.76
CA LYS A 8 -38.33 -8.31 17.77
C LYS A 8 -37.05 -7.58 18.23
N LEU A 9 -36.00 -8.31 18.57
CA LEU A 9 -34.67 -7.73 18.78
C LEU A 9 -34.00 -7.50 17.43
N ASN A 10 -33.85 -6.24 17.04
CA ASN A 10 -33.02 -5.85 15.90
C ASN A 10 -31.58 -5.63 16.39
N SER A 11 -30.74 -6.65 16.27
CA SER A 11 -29.29 -6.46 16.39
C SER A 11 -28.75 -5.89 15.09
N THR A 12 -28.53 -4.58 15.06
CA THR A 12 -27.80 -3.90 14.00
C THR A 12 -26.30 -4.10 14.27
N GLU A 13 -25.74 -5.22 13.80
CA GLU A 13 -24.29 -5.36 13.70
C GLU A 13 -23.80 -4.73 12.40
N GLN A 14 -23.49 -3.45 12.52
CA GLN A 14 -22.69 -2.66 11.60
C GLN A 14 -21.23 -3.10 11.66
N ASN A 15 -20.92 -4.24 11.03
CA ASN A 15 -19.55 -4.64 10.72
C ASN A 15 -19.34 -4.57 9.21
N GLY A 16 -19.10 -3.34 8.73
CA GLY A 16 -18.65 -3.07 7.38
C GLY A 16 -17.27 -3.67 7.16
N VAL A 17 -17.22 -4.86 6.57
CA VAL A 17 -15.98 -5.46 6.08
C VAL A 17 -15.55 -4.67 4.86
N SER A 18 -14.70 -3.66 5.06
CA SER A 18 -14.03 -2.98 3.94
C SER A 18 -13.11 -3.99 3.25
N VAL A 19 -13.56 -4.47 2.10
CA VAL A 19 -12.76 -5.27 1.17
C VAL A 19 -11.72 -4.32 0.58
N ILE A 20 -10.51 -4.34 1.11
CA ILE A 20 -9.36 -3.70 0.46
C ILE A 20 -9.11 -4.50 -0.82
N GLN A 21 -9.60 -3.96 -1.92
CA GLN A 21 -9.34 -4.46 -3.26
C GLN A 21 -7.91 -4.10 -3.63
N SER A 22 -6.99 -5.06 -3.48
CA SER A 22 -5.62 -4.93 -3.96
C SER A 22 -5.62 -4.85 -5.48
N GLN A 23 -5.45 -3.65 -6.03
CA GLN A 23 -5.03 -3.45 -7.41
C GLN A 23 -3.56 -3.85 -7.54
N ALA A 24 -3.26 -4.72 -8.49
CA ALA A 24 -1.90 -5.08 -8.87
C ALA A 24 -1.36 -4.01 -9.84
N HIS A 25 -0.47 -3.14 -9.36
CA HIS A 25 0.28 -2.24 -10.23
C HIS A 25 1.48 -3.01 -10.78
N SER A 26 1.40 -3.42 -12.03
CA SER A 26 2.54 -3.91 -12.80
C SER A 26 3.30 -2.70 -13.34
N SER A 27 4.41 -2.35 -12.69
CA SER A 27 5.34 -1.32 -13.18
C SER A 27 6.29 -1.95 -14.19
N VAL A 28 5.95 -1.77 -15.47
CA VAL A 28 6.88 -2.02 -16.59
C VAL A 28 7.75 -0.78 -16.75
N VAL A 29 9.07 -0.99 -16.68
CA VAL A 29 10.10 -0.02 -16.99
C VAL A 29 10.10 0.30 -18.49
N ASN A 30 10.13 1.58 -18.87
CA ASN A 30 11.15 2.13 -19.75
C ASN A 30 10.96 3.62 -20.04
N SER A 31 12.12 4.28 -20.14
CA SER A 31 12.33 5.71 -20.27
C SER A 31 12.35 6.17 -21.73
N ALA A 32 12.03 7.47 -21.88
CA ALA A 32 12.41 8.39 -22.94
C ALA A 32 11.65 8.34 -24.28
N GLY A 33 10.84 9.39 -24.50
CA GLY A 33 10.26 9.72 -25.79
C GLY A 33 9.15 10.76 -25.64
N ALA A 34 9.53 12.04 -25.57
CA ALA A 34 8.62 13.16 -25.40
C ALA A 34 7.70 13.36 -26.62
N THR A 35 6.39 13.44 -26.40
CA THR A 35 5.46 14.17 -27.28
C THR A 35 4.41 14.87 -26.43
N ALA A 36 4.27 16.16 -26.69
CA ALA A 36 3.29 17.05 -26.09
C ALA A 36 1.86 16.63 -26.47
N GLY A 37 0.93 16.71 -25.51
CA GLY A 37 -0.49 16.43 -25.73
C GLY A 37 -1.33 17.03 -24.61
N LEU A 38 -2.21 17.95 -24.98
CA LEU A 38 -3.12 18.71 -24.13
C LEU A 38 -4.13 17.82 -23.37
N GLN A 39 -4.52 18.28 -22.18
CA GLN A 39 -5.82 18.09 -21.51
C GLN A 39 -6.68 16.86 -21.88
N GLN A 40 -6.89 15.93 -20.94
CA GLN A 40 -8.21 15.30 -20.80
C GLN A 40 -8.48 14.71 -19.41
N VAL A 41 -9.54 15.19 -18.76
CA VAL A 41 -10.19 14.52 -17.63
C VAL A 41 -10.86 13.24 -18.15
N PRO A 42 -10.61 12.06 -17.56
CA PRO A 42 -11.30 10.84 -18.00
C PRO A 42 -12.81 10.94 -17.71
N GLN A 43 -13.62 11.03 -18.77
CA GLN A 43 -15.06 10.88 -18.67
C GLN A 43 -15.42 9.40 -18.48
N LEU A 44 -16.20 9.11 -17.44
CA LEU A 44 -16.75 7.79 -17.16
C LEU A 44 -17.91 7.50 -18.12
N VAL A 45 -17.69 6.62 -19.10
CA VAL A 45 -18.77 5.98 -19.85
C VAL A 45 -19.35 4.80 -19.05
N PRO A 46 -20.68 4.64 -18.98
CA PRO A 46 -21.29 3.50 -18.31
C PRO A 46 -21.05 2.22 -19.13
N VAL A 47 -20.38 1.23 -18.53
CA VAL A 47 -20.29 -0.11 -19.10
C VAL A 47 -21.68 -0.74 -19.07
N SER A 48 -22.19 -1.05 -20.26
CA SER A 48 -23.41 -1.82 -20.45
C SER A 48 -23.14 -3.29 -20.09
N PRO A 49 -24.05 -4.02 -19.39
CA PRO A 49 -23.85 -5.42 -19.06
C PRO A 49 -24.17 -6.28 -20.29
N GLY A 50 -23.19 -6.47 -21.16
CA GLY A 50 -23.36 -7.21 -22.41
C GLY A 50 -22.13 -8.03 -22.80
N GLY A 51 -22.06 -9.27 -22.33
CA GLY A 51 -21.07 -10.28 -22.74
C GLY A 51 -20.96 -11.36 -21.68
N GLY A 52 -21.62 -12.52 -21.77
CA GLY A 52 -21.62 -13.39 -22.94
C GLY A 52 -20.77 -14.65 -22.72
N GLY A 53 -20.63 -15.13 -21.48
CA GLY A 53 -20.10 -16.46 -21.17
C GLY A 53 -21.23 -17.41 -20.80
N LYS A 54 -21.70 -18.22 -21.76
CA LYS A 54 -22.67 -19.29 -21.49
C LYS A 54 -21.99 -20.39 -20.68
N ALA A 55 -21.95 -20.25 -19.36
CA ALA A 55 -21.86 -21.43 -18.50
C ALA A 55 -23.14 -22.24 -18.75
N THR A 56 -23.00 -23.41 -19.37
CA THR A 56 -24.11 -24.35 -19.52
C THR A 56 -24.67 -24.63 -18.13
N SER A 57 -25.88 -24.11 -17.88
CA SER A 57 -26.63 -24.39 -16.66
C SER A 57 -26.69 -25.91 -16.49
N PRO A 58 -26.31 -26.48 -15.33
CA PRO A 58 -26.47 -27.90 -15.10
C PRO A 58 -27.95 -28.18 -15.32
N SER A 59 -28.22 -29.04 -16.30
CA SER A 59 -29.54 -29.35 -16.84
C SER A 59 -30.60 -29.30 -15.75
N LYS A 60 -31.70 -28.61 -16.05
CA LYS A 60 -32.96 -28.60 -15.30
C LYS A 60 -33.46 -30.04 -15.13
N MET A 61 -32.84 -30.83 -14.26
CA MET A 61 -33.50 -31.97 -13.65
C MET A 61 -34.64 -31.36 -12.88
N LYS A 62 -35.85 -31.78 -13.23
CA LYS A 62 -37.09 -31.41 -12.57
C LYS A 62 -36.79 -31.29 -11.09
N LYS A 63 -37.12 -30.14 -10.51
CA LYS A 63 -37.14 -29.95 -9.06
C LYS A 63 -38.22 -30.88 -8.54
N SER A 64 -37.91 -32.18 -8.44
CA SER A 64 -38.66 -33.03 -7.55
C SER A 64 -38.60 -32.29 -6.22
N MET A 65 -39.77 -32.10 -5.63
CA MET A 65 -39.83 -31.89 -4.20
C MET A 65 -39.03 -33.07 -3.61
N LEU A 66 -37.73 -32.86 -3.37
CA LEU A 66 -36.95 -33.79 -2.58
C LEU A 66 -37.65 -33.76 -1.25
N ASP A 67 -38.28 -34.88 -0.93
CA ASP A 67 -38.91 -35.07 0.35
C ASP A 67 -37.89 -34.71 1.43
N LYS A 68 -38.27 -33.81 2.33
CA LYS A 68 -37.36 -33.23 3.31
C LYS A 68 -36.83 -34.28 4.27
N ASP A 69 -37.52 -35.40 4.37
CA ASP A 69 -37.18 -36.53 5.22
C ASP A 69 -36.41 -37.64 4.47
N SER A 70 -36.10 -37.44 3.18
CA SER A 70 -35.25 -38.37 2.44
C SER A 70 -33.80 -38.37 2.94
N ASP A 71 -33.19 -39.55 2.98
CA ASP A 71 -31.77 -39.72 3.34
C ASP A 71 -30.83 -38.92 2.42
N GLU A 72 -31.19 -38.80 1.14
CA GLU A 72 -30.44 -37.99 0.18
C GLU A 72 -30.43 -36.50 0.57
N TYR A 73 -31.57 -35.96 1.01
CA TYR A 73 -31.65 -34.60 1.50
C TYR A 73 -30.80 -34.40 2.76
N ARG A 74 -30.87 -35.33 3.74
CA ARG A 74 -30.01 -35.28 4.94
C ARG A 74 -28.53 -35.23 4.59
N GLN A 75 -28.04 -36.13 3.75
CA GLN A 75 -26.63 -36.15 3.34
C GLN A 75 -26.20 -34.86 2.62
N ARG A 76 -27.06 -34.30 1.76
CA ARG A 76 -26.79 -33.02 1.10
C ARG A 76 -26.69 -31.87 2.10
N ARG A 77 -27.58 -31.84 3.11
CA ARG A 77 -27.58 -30.82 4.18
C ARG A 77 -26.37 -30.94 5.08
N GLU A 78 -25.99 -32.15 5.48
CA GLU A 78 -24.80 -32.40 6.28
C GLU A 78 -23.53 -31.94 5.54
N ARG A 79 -23.38 -32.30 4.26
CA ARG A 79 -22.28 -31.79 3.43
C ARG A 79 -22.27 -30.26 3.33
N ASN A 80 -23.44 -29.64 3.14
CA ASN A 80 -23.51 -28.18 3.07
C ASN A 80 -23.15 -27.52 4.41
N ASN A 81 -23.62 -28.06 5.54
CA ASN A 81 -23.27 -27.57 6.86
C ASN A 81 -21.75 -27.63 7.10
N LEU A 82 -21.10 -28.73 6.70
CA LEU A 82 -19.65 -28.87 6.76
C LEU A 82 -18.95 -27.85 5.85
N ALA A 83 -19.43 -27.66 4.62
CA ALA A 83 -18.87 -26.69 3.68
C ALA A 83 -18.97 -25.24 4.21
N VAL A 84 -20.12 -24.88 4.81
CA VAL A 84 -20.33 -23.56 5.43
C VAL A 84 -19.39 -23.39 6.62
N LYS A 85 -19.29 -24.38 7.51
CA LYS A 85 -18.37 -24.34 8.65
C LYS A 85 -16.92 -24.14 8.18
N LYS A 86 -16.49 -24.90 7.17
CA LYS A 86 -15.16 -24.79 6.55
C LYS A 86 -14.93 -23.40 5.94
N SER A 87 -15.91 -22.88 5.19
CA SER A 87 -15.84 -21.54 4.59
C SER A 87 -15.69 -20.45 5.64
N ARG A 88 -16.52 -20.49 6.71
CA ARG A 88 -16.44 -19.54 7.83
C ARG A 88 -15.09 -19.61 8.53
N MET A 89 -14.61 -20.81 8.84
CA MET A 89 -13.30 -20.98 9.47
C MET A 89 -12.17 -20.44 8.60
N ARG A 90 -12.21 -20.69 7.28
CA ARG A 90 -11.21 -20.16 6.36
C ARG A 90 -11.21 -18.63 6.32
N SER A 91 -12.38 -17.99 6.30
CA SER A 91 -12.49 -16.53 6.35
C SER A 91 -11.97 -15.96 7.67
N LYS A 92 -12.29 -16.62 8.80
CA LYS A 92 -11.78 -16.23 10.12
C LYS A 92 -10.25 -16.37 10.19
N GLN A 93 -9.71 -17.49 9.71
CA GLN A 93 -8.27 -17.73 9.68
C GLN A 93 -7.57 -16.67 8.83
N LYS A 94 -8.08 -16.38 7.63
CA LYS A 94 -7.50 -15.35 6.76
C LYS A 94 -7.46 -13.98 7.42
N ALA A 95 -8.51 -13.61 8.16
CA ALA A 95 -8.53 -12.35 8.91
C ALA A 95 -7.46 -12.34 10.02
N GLN A 96 -7.32 -13.45 10.75
CA GLN A 96 -6.30 -13.61 11.79
C GLN A 96 -4.88 -13.56 11.21
N ASP A 97 -4.60 -14.31 10.13
CA ASP A 97 -3.30 -14.32 9.45
C ASP A 97 -2.92 -12.93 8.94
N THR A 98 -3.90 -12.19 8.40
CA THR A 98 -3.68 -10.81 7.93
C THR A 98 -3.33 -9.90 9.10
N GLN A 99 -4.05 -10.01 10.23
CA GLN A 99 -3.75 -9.22 11.42
C GLN A 99 -2.37 -9.54 11.99
N GLN A 100 -2.01 -10.82 12.05
CA GLN A 100 -0.69 -11.26 12.47
C GLN A 100 0.39 -10.67 11.54
N ARG A 101 0.19 -10.74 10.21
CA ARG A 101 1.14 -10.20 9.26
C ARG A 101 1.32 -8.69 9.40
N VAL A 102 0.24 -7.96 9.68
CA VAL A 102 0.32 -6.52 9.97
C VAL A 102 1.15 -6.25 11.22
N ASN A 103 1.00 -7.06 12.27
CA ASN A 103 1.78 -6.90 13.50
C ASN A 103 3.27 -7.19 13.25
N GLU A 104 3.60 -8.29 12.55
CA GLU A 104 4.97 -8.63 12.17
C GLU A 104 5.62 -7.49 11.37
N LEU A 105 4.90 -6.91 10.41
CA LEU A 105 5.41 -5.80 9.60
C LEU A 105 5.62 -4.53 10.42
N LYS A 106 4.79 -4.27 11.43
CA LYS A 106 4.98 -3.13 12.33
C LYS A 106 6.23 -3.30 13.18
N GLU A 107 6.42 -4.45 13.79
CA GLU A 107 7.61 -4.77 14.60
C GLU A 107 8.89 -4.67 13.76
N GLU A 108 8.87 -5.24 12.55
CA GLU A 108 10.01 -5.15 11.63
C GLU A 108 10.28 -3.71 11.21
N ASN A 109 9.25 -2.90 10.96
CA ASN A 109 9.42 -1.50 10.60
C ASN A 109 10.04 -0.71 11.76
N GLU A 110 9.55 -0.88 12.99
CA GLU A 110 10.13 -0.25 14.18
C GLU A 110 11.61 -0.63 14.36
N ARG A 111 11.95 -1.91 14.16
CA ARG A 111 13.33 -2.40 14.21
C ARG A 111 14.22 -1.75 13.13
N LEU A 112 13.72 -1.62 11.90
CA LEU A 112 14.43 -0.98 10.81
C LEU A 112 14.62 0.51 11.05
N GLU A 113 13.58 1.21 11.54
CA GLU A 113 13.67 2.62 11.91
C GLU A 113 14.72 2.85 13.01
N ALA A 114 14.77 1.99 14.02
CA ALA A 114 15.80 2.06 15.07
C ALA A 114 17.21 1.89 14.49
N LYS A 115 17.39 0.96 13.54
CA LYS A 115 18.68 0.75 12.85
C LYS A 115 19.08 1.96 12.01
N ILE A 116 18.13 2.56 11.29
CA ILE A 116 18.38 3.79 10.51
C ILE A 116 18.80 4.93 11.44
N LYS A 117 18.10 5.12 12.57
CA LYS A 117 18.44 6.16 13.55
C LYS A 117 19.85 5.97 14.11
N LEU A 118 20.23 4.73 14.46
CA LEU A 118 21.57 4.41 14.97
C LEU A 118 22.64 4.76 13.95
N LEU A 119 22.53 4.23 12.72
CA LEU A 119 23.49 4.48 11.65
C LEU A 119 23.59 5.97 11.30
N SER A 120 22.46 6.68 11.30
CA SER A 120 22.43 8.13 11.06
C SER A 120 23.20 8.90 12.13
N LYS A 121 23.10 8.48 13.40
CA LYS A 121 23.87 9.06 14.50
C LYS A 121 25.36 8.77 14.36
N GLU A 122 25.74 7.54 14.03
CA GLU A 122 27.14 7.16 13.79
C GLU A 122 27.75 7.98 12.66
N LEU A 123 27.03 8.16 11.55
CA LEU A 123 27.47 9.00 10.43
C LEU A 123 27.59 10.47 10.82
N SER A 124 26.66 11.00 11.62
CA SER A 124 26.76 12.38 12.12
C SER A 124 28.02 12.56 12.95
N VAL A 125 28.27 11.66 13.91
CA VAL A 125 29.47 11.72 14.77
C VAL A 125 30.75 11.68 13.93
N LEU A 126 30.83 10.79 12.95
CA LEU A 126 31.99 10.72 12.06
C LEU A 126 32.15 12.03 11.25
N LYS A 127 31.06 12.54 10.67
CA LYS A 127 31.06 13.80 9.92
C LYS A 127 31.54 14.97 10.80
N ASP A 128 31.01 15.08 12.01
CA ASP A 128 31.35 16.14 12.95
C ASP A 128 32.83 16.07 13.33
N LEU A 129 33.37 14.86 13.58
CA LEU A 129 34.80 14.65 13.86
C LEU A 129 35.70 15.07 12.68
N PHE A 130 35.31 14.71 11.44
CA PHE A 130 36.06 15.12 10.24
C PHE A 130 36.04 16.64 10.05
N LEU A 131 34.89 17.29 10.27
CA LEU A 131 34.75 18.73 10.16
C LEU A 131 35.55 19.47 11.25
N GLU A 132 35.51 18.97 12.48
CA GLU A 132 36.29 19.52 13.59
C GLU A 132 37.80 19.44 13.28
N HIS A 133 38.30 18.29 12.82
CA HIS A 133 39.71 18.16 12.43
C HIS A 133 40.09 19.06 11.24
N ALA A 134 39.22 19.21 10.24
CA ALA A 134 39.46 20.10 9.11
C ALA A 134 39.50 21.58 9.53
N HIS A 135 38.62 22.01 10.44
CA HIS A 135 38.65 23.36 11.01
C HIS A 135 39.91 23.60 11.85
N ASN A 136 40.29 22.66 12.72
CA ASN A 136 41.52 22.76 13.51
C ASN A 136 42.80 22.80 12.63
N LEU A 137 42.77 22.15 11.46
CA LEU A 137 43.84 22.23 10.47
C LEU A 137 43.90 23.60 9.79
N ALA A 138 42.75 24.18 9.46
CA ALA A 138 42.66 25.52 8.87
C ALA A 138 43.10 26.63 9.85
N ASP A 139 42.76 26.49 11.14
CA ASP A 139 43.12 27.47 12.18
C ASP A 139 44.62 27.41 12.58
N ASN A 140 45.27 26.26 12.44
CA ASN A 140 46.74 26.14 12.63
C ASN A 140 47.56 26.61 11.41
N VAL A 141 46.92 26.90 10.27
CA VAL A 141 47.52 27.63 9.16
C VAL A 141 47.17 29.10 9.33
N GLN A 142 47.79 29.77 10.33
CA GLN A 142 47.77 31.22 10.33
C GLN A 142 48.40 31.74 9.02
N PRO A 143 47.78 32.73 8.36
CA PRO A 143 48.36 33.37 7.20
C PRO A 143 49.59 34.15 7.68
N ALA A 144 50.78 33.60 7.46
CA ALA A 144 52.00 34.39 7.45
C ALA A 144 51.91 35.39 6.29
N THR A 145 51.25 36.51 6.59
CA THR A 145 51.43 37.86 6.05
C THR A 145 51.86 37.91 4.59
N ALA A 146 50.86 37.89 3.71
CA ALA A 146 50.91 38.61 2.45
C ALA A 146 51.15 40.11 2.74
N ALA A 147 52.42 40.53 2.72
CA ALA A 147 52.81 41.92 2.73
C ALA A 147 53.95 42.12 1.72
N SER A 148 53.61 42.48 0.48
CA SER A 148 54.14 43.68 -0.19
C SER A 148 53.85 43.68 -1.71
N VAL A 149 53.47 44.88 -2.20
CA VAL A 149 53.54 45.38 -3.60
C VAL A 149 52.47 44.82 -4.57
N ALA A 150 51.60 45.57 -5.27
CA ALA A 150 51.23 46.98 -5.41
C ALA A 150 49.87 47.04 -6.17
N PRO A 151 49.12 48.16 -6.15
CA PRO A 151 47.88 48.29 -6.92
C PRO A 151 48.22 48.70 -8.35
N GLY A 152 48.00 47.78 -9.30
CA GLY A 152 48.06 48.08 -10.73
C GLY A 152 46.65 48.23 -11.28
N ASP A 153 46.17 49.46 -11.33
CA ASP A 153 44.98 49.85 -12.10
C ASP A 153 45.06 49.32 -13.53
N HIS A 154 44.10 48.48 -13.94
CA HIS A 154 43.78 48.28 -15.36
C HIS A 154 42.26 48.17 -15.50
N CYS A 155 41.62 49.33 -15.64
CA CYS A 155 40.32 49.43 -16.28
C CYS A 155 40.51 49.25 -17.80
N ASN A 156 39.90 48.21 -18.37
CA ASN A 156 39.55 48.24 -19.79
C ASN A 156 38.21 47.55 -20.02
N THR A 157 37.15 48.35 -19.92
CA THR A 157 35.86 48.05 -20.52
C THR A 157 36.03 48.18 -22.03
N ASN A 158 35.95 47.07 -22.76
CA ASN A 158 35.58 47.16 -24.16
C ASN A 158 34.44 46.20 -24.48
N ASN A 159 33.28 46.84 -24.69
CA ASN A 159 32.09 46.29 -25.27
C ASN A 159 32.28 46.14 -26.79
N ASN A 160 31.46 45.27 -27.37
CA ASN A 160 30.94 45.33 -28.73
C ASN A 160 31.75 44.63 -29.85
N SER A 161 31.25 43.47 -30.32
CA SER A 161 30.43 43.41 -31.55
C SER A 161 30.32 41.98 -32.11
N GLN A 162 29.06 41.59 -32.34
CA GLN A 162 28.52 40.57 -33.27
C GLN A 162 28.68 39.09 -32.90
#